data_AF-A0A975RPK6-F1
#
_entry.id   AF-A0A975RPK6-F1
#
_cell.length_a   1.000
_cell.length_b   1.000
_cell.length_c   1.000
_cell.angle_alpha   90.00
_cell.angle_beta   90.00
_cell.angle_gamma   90.00
#
_symmetry.space_group_name_H-M   'P 1'
#
loop_
_entity.id
_entity.type
_entity.pdbx_description
1 polymer ?
#
loop_
_entity_poly.entity_id
_entity_poly.type
_entity_poly.pdbx_seq_one_letter_code
_entity_poly.pdbx_strand_id
1 'polypeptide(L)'
;MRGALALLLAASMSCGAATPSQAQTVPIPKPAPKGRDMQISASEPQRTPMTTGATQTVPPNPVIPDPRRNLPANIFATFDATQKAQAAKVSSYLSSLQTLVGNFVQVGPDGSKTKGDFYIQKPGKVRFEYDAPSPIAIIADGSSLAVRDTKLATQDIYPLSQTPLRFLLSDRIDLLKDTNVVSVTADDVFISVTIEEKQALIGTSRLMLMIGARDGQLKQWTVTDPQGYDTTVAVYNLDSSKKVDPGLFKIDFTNYSVPPG
;
A
#
# COMPACT_ATOMS: atom_id res chain seq x y z
N MET A 1 -20.64 -31.17 79.40
CA MET A 1 -19.17 -31.35 79.24
C MET A 1 -18.68 -30.28 78.28
N ARG A 2 -17.73 -29.42 78.75
CA ARG A 2 -16.66 -28.68 78.02
C ARG A 2 -17.01 -28.15 76.62
N GLY A 3 -17.00 -26.87 76.27
CA GLY A 3 -16.35 -25.67 76.81
C GLY A 3 -15.84 -24.83 75.62
N ALA A 4 -15.72 -23.50 75.82
CA ALA A 4 -14.98 -22.53 74.98
C ALA A 4 -15.57 -22.22 73.58
N LEU A 5 -15.36 -21.06 72.94
CA LEU A 5 -14.90 -19.71 73.28
C LEU A 5 -14.96 -18.94 71.94
N ALA A 6 -15.58 -17.77 71.96
CA ALA A 6 -15.23 -16.53 71.24
C ALA A 6 -15.04 -16.45 69.70
N LEU A 7 -15.47 -15.25 69.26
CA LEU A 7 -14.81 -14.29 68.39
C LEU A 7 -15.13 -14.28 66.88
N LEU A 8 -15.73 -13.13 66.52
CA LEU A 8 -15.84 -12.53 65.20
C LEU A 8 -14.58 -12.67 64.34
N LEU A 9 -14.77 -12.99 63.05
CA LEU A 9 -13.95 -12.42 61.99
C LEU A 9 -14.83 -11.92 60.84
N ALA A 10 -14.59 -10.67 60.49
CA ALA A 10 -15.16 -9.96 59.37
C ALA A 10 -14.78 -10.62 58.04
N ALA A 11 -15.75 -10.72 57.13
CA ALA A 11 -15.48 -10.92 55.71
C ALA A 11 -15.91 -9.64 54.98
N SER A 12 -14.92 -8.79 54.70
CA SER A 12 -15.03 -7.60 53.88
C SER A 12 -15.46 -7.95 52.46
N MET A 13 -16.49 -7.28 51.96
CA MET A 13 -16.84 -7.22 50.53
C MET A 13 -15.69 -6.56 49.77
N SER A 14 -14.92 -7.33 49.03
CA SER A 14 -14.04 -6.84 47.97
C SER A 14 -14.80 -6.91 46.64
N CYS A 15 -15.28 -5.76 46.17
CA CYS A 15 -15.68 -5.57 44.78
C CYS A 15 -14.49 -5.92 43.88
N GLY A 16 -14.62 -6.99 43.08
CA GLY A 16 -13.72 -7.26 41.98
C GLY A 16 -13.90 -6.18 40.92
N ALA A 17 -12.93 -5.28 40.81
CA ALA A 17 -12.82 -4.41 39.65
C ALA A 17 -12.45 -5.27 38.44
N ALA A 18 -13.34 -5.35 37.45
CA ALA A 18 -13.01 -5.84 36.14
C ALA A 18 -11.99 -4.89 35.52
N THR A 19 -10.76 -5.36 35.34
CA THR A 19 -9.76 -4.65 34.53
C THR A 19 -10.24 -4.63 33.09
N PRO A 20 -10.37 -3.46 32.43
CA PRO A 20 -10.58 -3.44 31.00
C PRO A 20 -9.33 -4.01 30.33
N SER A 21 -9.52 -5.12 29.60
CA SER A 21 -8.53 -5.70 28.70
C SER A 21 -8.07 -4.63 27.73
N GLN A 22 -6.82 -4.17 27.86
CA GLN A 22 -6.23 -3.27 26.91
C GLN A 22 -6.10 -4.00 25.58
N ALA A 23 -6.74 -3.47 24.54
CA ALA A 23 -6.53 -3.91 23.17
C ALA A 23 -5.05 -3.73 22.84
N GLN A 24 -4.36 -4.84 22.55
CA GLN A 24 -2.99 -4.82 22.07
C GLN A 24 -2.95 -4.06 20.74
N THR A 25 -2.34 -2.88 20.75
CA THR A 25 -2.00 -2.14 19.54
C THR A 25 -1.01 -2.98 18.75
N VAL A 26 -1.42 -3.39 17.54
CA VAL A 26 -0.58 -4.13 16.59
C VAL A 26 0.72 -3.35 16.32
N PRO A 27 1.91 -3.97 16.45
CA PRO A 27 3.17 -3.28 16.19
C PRO A 27 3.34 -3.03 14.68
N ILE A 28 3.55 -1.78 14.31
CA ILE A 28 3.91 -1.33 12.95
C ILE A 28 5.44 -1.46 12.78
N PRO A 29 5.95 -1.80 11.57
CA PRO A 29 7.38 -1.74 11.28
C PRO A 29 7.97 -0.37 11.63
N LYS A 30 8.97 -0.38 12.52
CA LYS A 30 9.64 0.81 13.02
C LYS A 30 10.56 1.42 11.94
N PRO A 31 10.57 2.75 11.74
CA PRO A 31 11.54 3.40 10.87
C PRO A 31 12.98 3.14 11.37
N ALA A 32 13.88 2.81 10.44
CA ALA A 32 15.29 2.57 10.73
C ALA A 32 15.98 3.82 11.33
N PRO A 33 16.94 3.67 12.26
CA PRO A 33 17.63 4.80 12.87
C PRO A 33 18.62 5.47 11.90
N LYS A 34 18.68 6.81 11.97
CA LYS A 34 19.53 7.70 11.15
C LYS A 34 21.03 7.46 11.38
N GLY A 35 21.77 7.30 10.28
CA GLY A 35 23.23 7.47 10.22
C GLY A 35 23.61 8.90 9.83
N ARG A 36 24.60 9.45 10.53
CA ARG A 36 25.14 10.81 10.49
C ARG A 36 25.68 11.26 9.12
N ASP A 37 25.62 12.57 8.93
CA ASP A 37 26.13 13.37 7.82
C ASP A 37 27.57 13.05 7.41
N MET A 38 27.80 12.90 6.10
CA MET A 38 29.08 13.25 5.47
C MET A 38 28.83 14.03 4.18
N GLN A 39 29.26 15.28 4.27
CA GLN A 39 29.32 16.32 3.27
C GLN A 39 30.46 16.01 2.28
N ILE A 40 30.18 15.98 0.97
CA ILE A 40 31.23 16.12 -0.05
C ILE A 40 30.70 16.98 -1.20
N SER A 41 31.42 18.07 -1.42
CA SER A 41 31.23 19.07 -2.47
C SER A 41 32.23 18.82 -3.61
N ALA A 42 31.96 19.43 -4.77
CA ALA A 42 32.85 19.75 -5.89
C ALA A 42 32.89 18.84 -7.14
N SER A 43 32.17 19.31 -8.17
CA SER A 43 32.62 19.73 -9.52
C SER A 43 33.51 18.86 -10.44
N GLU A 44 32.95 18.65 -11.66
CA GLU A 44 33.57 18.60 -13.01
C GLU A 44 34.31 17.34 -13.52
N PRO A 45 34.47 17.15 -14.86
CA PRO A 45 33.61 17.54 -16.00
C PRO A 45 33.26 16.35 -16.93
N GLN A 46 32.24 16.58 -17.75
CA GLN A 46 31.65 15.67 -18.73
C GLN A 46 32.66 15.21 -19.81
N ARG A 47 32.86 13.90 -19.91
CA ARG A 47 33.48 13.23 -21.06
C ARG A 47 32.50 12.15 -21.55
N THR A 48 31.84 12.40 -22.68
CA THR A 48 30.98 11.41 -23.34
C THR A 48 31.83 10.32 -23.99
N PRO A 49 31.36 9.07 -23.95
CA PRO A 49 31.45 8.25 -25.14
C PRO A 49 30.06 7.80 -25.59
N MET A 50 29.85 7.91 -26.91
CA MET A 50 28.72 7.33 -27.63
C MET A 50 28.66 5.81 -27.37
N THR A 51 27.49 5.30 -27.01
CA THR A 51 27.15 3.88 -27.11
C THR A 51 25.67 3.70 -27.44
N THR A 52 25.43 2.59 -28.11
CA THR A 52 24.31 2.22 -28.97
C THR A 52 22.95 2.27 -28.28
N GLY A 53 21.91 2.67 -29.04
CA GLY A 53 20.57 2.93 -28.55
C GLY A 53 19.89 1.73 -27.87
N ALA A 54 19.74 1.84 -26.55
CA ALA A 54 18.55 1.41 -25.83
C ALA A 54 17.99 2.67 -25.17
N THR A 55 16.74 3.03 -25.47
CA THR A 55 16.05 4.14 -24.82
C THR A 55 15.86 3.79 -23.34
N GLN A 56 16.83 4.16 -22.50
CA GLN A 56 16.64 4.15 -21.05
C GLN A 56 15.66 5.29 -20.72
N THR A 57 14.39 4.91 -20.57
CA THR A 57 13.35 5.75 -20.01
C THR A 57 13.76 6.18 -18.60
N VAL A 58 13.88 7.49 -18.38
CA VAL A 58 14.18 8.06 -17.06
C VAL A 58 13.01 7.75 -16.11
N PRO A 59 13.26 7.30 -14.87
CA PRO A 59 12.20 7.08 -13.89
C PRO A 59 11.37 8.36 -13.68
N PRO A 60 10.03 8.29 -13.65
CA PRO A 60 9.20 9.45 -13.39
C PRO A 60 9.44 9.95 -11.96
N ASN A 61 9.34 11.26 -11.76
CA ASN A 61 9.29 11.82 -10.41
C ASN A 61 7.84 11.69 -9.89
N PRO A 62 7.58 10.95 -8.81
CA PRO A 62 6.23 10.77 -8.30
C PRO A 62 5.57 12.10 -7.91
N VAL A 63 4.29 12.25 -8.26
CA VAL A 63 3.47 13.41 -7.87
C VAL A 63 2.94 13.17 -6.47
N ILE A 64 3.58 13.74 -5.46
CA ILE A 64 3.14 13.57 -4.06
C ILE A 64 1.84 14.39 -3.87
N PRO A 65 0.72 13.75 -3.50
CA PRO A 65 -0.51 14.49 -3.21
C PRO A 65 -0.31 15.39 -2.00
N ASP A 66 -0.95 16.56 -1.97
CA ASP A 66 -0.93 17.41 -0.77
C ASP A 66 -1.74 16.73 0.34
N PRO A 67 -1.13 16.34 1.48
CA PRO A 67 -1.84 15.66 2.58
C PRO A 67 -2.92 16.53 3.22
N ARG A 68 -2.88 17.86 3.03
CA ARG A 68 -3.93 18.79 3.47
C ARG A 68 -5.14 18.82 2.54
N ARG A 69 -5.04 18.19 1.37
CA ARG A 69 -6.15 18.01 0.42
C ARG A 69 -6.96 16.75 0.73
N ASN A 70 -7.03 16.35 2.00
CA ASN A 70 -8.14 15.56 2.54
C ASN A 70 -9.42 16.40 2.41
N LEU A 71 -9.96 16.44 1.20
CA LEU A 71 -11.26 17.04 0.94
C LEU A 71 -12.27 16.30 1.83
N PRO A 72 -13.17 17.02 2.51
CA PRO A 72 -14.25 16.37 3.24
C PRO A 72 -14.96 15.44 2.26
N ALA A 73 -15.05 14.16 2.62
CA ALA A 73 -15.83 13.19 1.87
C ALA A 73 -17.27 13.73 1.86
N ASN A 74 -17.72 14.22 0.71
CA ASN A 74 -19.15 14.35 0.50
C ASN A 74 -19.69 12.93 0.56
N ILE A 75 -20.24 12.55 1.70
CA ILE A 75 -20.92 11.27 1.94
C ILE A 75 -22.17 11.12 1.05
N PHE A 76 -22.50 12.17 0.30
CA PHE A 76 -23.43 12.19 -0.84
C PHE A 76 -22.70 12.65 -2.11
N ALA A 77 -21.57 12.06 -2.46
CA ALA A 77 -20.90 12.35 -3.72
C ALA A 77 -21.78 11.87 -4.89
N THR A 78 -22.74 12.69 -5.30
CA THR A 78 -23.40 12.54 -6.59
C THR A 78 -22.44 13.00 -7.65
N PHE A 79 -21.76 12.04 -8.28
CA PHE A 79 -20.94 12.28 -9.45
C PHE A 79 -21.80 12.72 -10.62
N ASP A 80 -21.37 13.77 -11.32
CA ASP A 80 -21.98 14.18 -12.57
C ASP A 80 -21.72 13.15 -13.69
N ALA A 81 -22.32 13.34 -14.85
CA ALA A 81 -22.19 12.42 -15.97
C ALA A 81 -20.73 12.28 -16.46
N THR A 82 -19.96 13.37 -16.41
CA THR A 82 -18.56 13.40 -16.84
C THR A 82 -17.70 12.60 -15.87
N GLN A 83 -17.83 12.85 -14.56
CA GLN A 83 -17.12 12.11 -13.50
C GLN A 83 -17.45 10.62 -13.55
N LYS A 84 -18.72 10.27 -13.77
CA LYS A 84 -19.13 8.86 -13.93
C LYS A 84 -18.45 8.21 -15.15
N ALA A 85 -18.39 8.92 -16.27
CA ALA A 85 -17.70 8.44 -17.47
C ALA A 85 -16.20 8.25 -17.22
N GLN A 86 -15.55 9.16 -16.48
CA GLN A 86 -14.13 9.01 -16.11
C GLN A 86 -13.89 7.80 -15.20
N ALA A 87 -14.70 7.62 -14.15
CA ALA A 87 -14.60 6.44 -13.29
C ALA A 87 -14.85 5.13 -14.05
N ALA A 88 -15.79 5.13 -15.00
CA ALA A 88 -16.03 3.99 -15.88
C ALA A 88 -14.83 3.69 -16.80
N LYS A 89 -14.14 4.73 -17.32
CA LYS A 89 -12.90 4.57 -18.10
C LYS A 89 -11.80 3.92 -17.26
N VAL A 90 -11.62 4.37 -16.01
CA VAL A 90 -10.65 3.75 -15.09
C VAL A 90 -11.04 2.30 -14.78
N SER A 91 -12.32 2.03 -14.50
CA SER A 91 -12.85 0.68 -14.24
C SER A 91 -12.57 -0.27 -15.40
N SER A 92 -12.83 0.17 -16.65
CA SER A 92 -12.57 -0.59 -17.87
C SER A 92 -11.08 -0.86 -18.04
N TYR A 93 -10.23 0.13 -17.80
CA TYR A 93 -8.78 -0.04 -17.90
C TYR A 93 -8.28 -1.08 -16.88
N LEU A 94 -8.62 -0.91 -15.60
CA LEU A 94 -8.21 -1.83 -14.53
C LEU A 94 -8.67 -3.26 -14.83
N SER A 95 -9.91 -3.45 -15.28
CA SER A 95 -10.48 -4.76 -15.59
C SER A 95 -9.90 -5.40 -16.87
N SER A 96 -9.26 -4.60 -17.74
CA SER A 96 -8.60 -5.11 -18.96
C SER A 96 -7.20 -5.67 -18.69
N LEU A 97 -6.56 -5.26 -17.59
CA LEU A 97 -5.21 -5.67 -17.24
C LEU A 97 -5.21 -7.02 -16.52
N GLN A 98 -4.87 -8.09 -17.24
CA GLN A 98 -4.66 -9.41 -16.64
C GLN A 98 -3.22 -9.59 -16.15
N THR A 99 -2.26 -9.05 -16.90
CA THR A 99 -0.85 -9.05 -16.55
C THR A 99 -0.29 -7.65 -16.74
N LEU A 100 0.60 -7.23 -15.85
CA LEU A 100 1.33 -5.97 -15.99
C LEU A 100 2.72 -6.12 -15.38
N VAL A 101 3.75 -5.84 -16.16
CA VAL A 101 5.14 -5.79 -15.71
C VAL A 101 5.67 -4.39 -15.95
N GLY A 102 6.51 -3.90 -15.05
CA GLY A 102 7.18 -2.63 -15.26
C GLY A 102 8.08 -2.27 -14.10
N ASN A 103 8.52 -1.01 -14.10
CA ASN A 103 9.33 -0.44 -13.05
C ASN A 103 8.49 0.49 -12.18
N PHE A 104 8.93 0.69 -10.94
CA PHE A 104 8.30 1.62 -10.03
C PHE A 104 9.29 2.51 -9.30
N VAL A 105 8.81 3.67 -8.86
CA VAL A 105 9.44 4.52 -7.84
C VAL A 105 8.41 4.71 -6.74
N GLN A 106 8.76 4.30 -5.53
CA GLN A 106 7.96 4.50 -4.33
C GLN A 106 8.53 5.67 -3.51
N VAL A 107 7.63 6.50 -3.00
CA VAL A 107 7.91 7.51 -1.97
C VAL A 107 7.16 7.13 -0.71
N GLY A 108 7.90 6.89 0.37
CA GLY A 108 7.34 6.63 1.69
C GLY A 108 6.88 7.90 2.41
N PRO A 109 6.22 7.77 3.56
CA PRO A 109 5.71 8.91 4.33
C PRO A 109 6.82 9.78 4.94
N ASP A 110 8.02 9.23 5.08
CA ASP A 110 9.24 9.94 5.48
C ASP A 110 9.93 10.65 4.30
N GLY A 111 9.36 10.56 3.09
CA GLY A 111 9.93 11.08 1.85
C GLY A 111 11.03 10.20 1.25
N SER A 112 11.35 9.05 1.86
CA SER A 112 12.34 8.12 1.32
C SER A 112 11.90 7.62 -0.06
N LYS A 113 12.85 7.57 -0.99
CA LYS A 113 12.60 7.08 -2.35
C LYS A 113 13.24 5.72 -2.53
N THR A 114 12.44 4.76 -2.97
CA THR A 114 12.90 3.44 -3.37
C THR A 114 12.38 3.13 -4.77
N LYS A 115 12.99 2.17 -5.45
CA LYS A 115 12.62 1.80 -6.82
C LYS A 115 12.85 0.32 -7.03
N GLY A 116 12.32 -0.19 -8.13
CA GLY A 116 12.61 -1.54 -8.59
C GLY A 116 11.63 -2.01 -9.65
N ASP A 117 11.38 -3.31 -9.67
CA ASP A 117 10.50 -3.98 -10.61
C ASP A 117 9.22 -4.43 -9.94
N PHE A 118 8.12 -4.39 -10.69
CA PHE A 118 6.85 -4.95 -10.23
C PHE A 118 6.23 -5.85 -11.28
N TYR A 119 5.48 -6.83 -10.78
CA TYR A 119 4.78 -7.82 -11.57
C TYR A 119 3.38 -7.97 -11.02
N ILE A 120 2.37 -7.87 -11.87
CA ILE A 120 0.97 -8.12 -11.54
C ILE A 120 0.49 -9.27 -12.40
N GLN A 121 -0.20 -10.22 -11.77
CA GLN A 121 -0.98 -11.24 -12.44
C GLN A 121 -2.34 -11.34 -11.74
N LYS A 122 -3.39 -10.92 -12.42
CA LYS A 122 -4.73 -10.96 -11.85
C LYS A 122 -5.33 -12.37 -11.89
N PRO A 123 -6.22 -12.69 -10.94
CA PRO A 123 -6.62 -11.89 -9.77
C PRO A 123 -5.60 -11.96 -8.62
N GLY A 124 -5.43 -10.82 -7.94
CA GLY A 124 -4.89 -10.75 -6.58
C GLY A 124 -3.38 -11.00 -6.43
N LYS A 125 -2.64 -11.32 -7.50
CA LYS A 125 -1.20 -11.57 -7.40
C LYS A 125 -0.40 -10.33 -7.79
N VAL A 126 0.57 -10.01 -6.95
CA VAL A 126 1.53 -8.95 -7.22
C VAL A 126 2.88 -9.29 -6.59
N ARG A 127 3.95 -8.76 -7.17
CA ARG A 127 5.29 -8.81 -6.58
C ARG A 127 5.95 -7.45 -6.80
N PHE A 128 6.52 -6.88 -5.74
CA PHE A 128 7.44 -5.76 -5.81
C PHE A 128 8.82 -6.24 -5.36
N GLU A 129 9.78 -6.12 -6.27
CA GLU A 129 11.20 -6.37 -6.01
C GLU A 129 11.89 -5.01 -5.94
N TYR A 130 12.46 -4.69 -4.79
CA TYR A 130 13.16 -3.42 -4.61
C TYR A 130 14.62 -3.58 -5.03
N ASP A 131 15.15 -2.56 -5.68
CA ASP A 131 16.56 -2.48 -6.02
C ASP A 131 17.42 -2.44 -4.74
N ALA A 132 18.63 -2.98 -4.84
CA ALA A 132 19.63 -2.82 -3.79
C ALA A 132 19.85 -1.31 -3.49
N PRO A 133 20.04 -0.93 -2.21
CA PRO A 133 20.31 -1.79 -1.06
C PRO A 133 19.07 -2.18 -0.23
N SER A 134 17.84 -2.00 -0.75
CA SER A 134 16.63 -2.34 0.01
C SER A 134 16.53 -3.85 0.22
N PRO A 135 16.35 -4.34 1.47
CA PRO A 135 16.12 -5.76 1.74
C PRO A 135 14.63 -6.14 1.66
N ILE A 136 13.77 -5.21 1.23
CA ILE A 136 12.32 -5.39 1.27
C ILE A 136 11.84 -6.09 -0.01
N ALA A 137 10.91 -7.01 0.14
CA ALA A 137 10.12 -7.57 -0.96
C ALA A 137 8.65 -7.64 -0.54
N ILE A 138 7.75 -7.32 -1.46
CA ILE A 138 6.30 -7.44 -1.23
C ILE A 138 5.73 -8.45 -2.20
N ILE A 139 4.94 -9.40 -1.71
CA ILE A 139 4.38 -10.50 -2.50
C ILE A 139 2.92 -10.68 -2.12
N ALA A 140 2.01 -10.70 -3.08
CA ALA A 140 0.65 -11.19 -2.88
C ALA A 140 0.39 -12.43 -3.72
N ASP A 141 -0.24 -13.42 -3.10
CA ASP A 141 -0.52 -14.73 -3.73
C ASP A 141 -1.94 -14.88 -4.26
N GLY A 142 -2.77 -13.83 -4.14
CA GLY A 142 -4.21 -13.86 -4.44
C GLY A 142 -5.10 -13.77 -3.20
N SER A 143 -4.58 -14.15 -2.04
CA SER A 143 -5.31 -14.18 -0.77
C SER A 143 -4.64 -13.36 0.32
N SER A 144 -3.31 -13.42 0.37
CA SER A 144 -2.46 -12.84 1.40
C SER A 144 -1.44 -11.91 0.76
N LEU A 145 -1.06 -10.88 1.50
CA LEU A 145 0.02 -9.95 1.20
C LEU A 145 1.13 -10.16 2.24
N ALA A 146 2.32 -10.55 1.77
CA ALA A 146 3.53 -10.66 2.56
C ALA A 146 4.42 -9.43 2.35
N VAL A 147 4.85 -8.80 3.44
CA VAL A 147 5.94 -7.83 3.46
C VAL A 147 7.14 -8.51 4.12
N ARG A 148 8.19 -8.74 3.34
CA ARG A 148 9.37 -9.48 3.76
C ARG A 148 10.57 -8.55 3.89
N ASP A 149 11.30 -8.67 4.99
CA ASP A 149 12.64 -8.11 5.13
C ASP A 149 13.66 -9.26 5.09
N THR A 150 14.42 -9.35 4.00
CA THR A 150 15.39 -10.44 3.80
C THR A 150 16.61 -10.31 4.70
N LYS A 151 16.90 -9.11 5.23
CA LYS A 151 18.04 -8.86 6.12
C LYS A 151 17.70 -9.27 7.55
N LEU A 152 16.46 -9.03 7.98
CA LEU A 152 15.97 -9.41 9.31
C LEU A 152 15.32 -10.79 9.36
N ALA A 153 15.13 -11.43 8.20
CA ALA A 153 14.42 -12.70 8.08
C ALA A 153 13.01 -12.66 8.72
N THR A 154 12.30 -11.53 8.54
CA THR A 154 10.92 -11.35 8.99
C THR A 154 9.95 -11.36 7.83
N GLN A 155 8.72 -11.78 8.09
CA GLN A 155 7.64 -11.77 7.11
C GLN A 155 6.32 -11.44 7.80
N ASP A 156 5.80 -10.26 7.53
CA ASP A 156 4.50 -9.82 8.01
C ASP A 156 3.43 -10.16 6.97
N ILE A 157 2.38 -10.87 7.41
CA ILE A 157 1.30 -11.33 6.54
C ILE A 157 0.01 -10.58 6.85
N TYR A 158 -0.63 -10.08 5.80
CA TYR A 158 -1.92 -9.39 5.86
C TYR A 158 -2.92 -10.06 4.91
N PRO A 159 -4.20 -10.20 5.27
CA PRO A 159 -5.22 -10.58 4.31
C PRO A 159 -5.30 -9.53 3.19
N LEU A 160 -5.14 -9.91 1.93
CA LEU A 160 -5.16 -8.97 0.81
C LEU A 160 -6.49 -8.20 0.77
N SER A 161 -7.59 -8.86 1.13
CA SER A 161 -8.94 -8.29 1.22
C SER A 161 -9.07 -7.12 2.20
N GLN A 162 -8.14 -6.98 3.15
CA GLN A 162 -8.12 -5.87 4.11
C GLN A 162 -7.19 -4.73 3.68
N THR A 163 -6.57 -4.84 2.50
CA THR A 163 -5.69 -3.81 1.96
C THR A 163 -6.38 -3.07 0.81
N PRO A 164 -6.19 -1.74 0.66
CA PRO A 164 -6.72 -1.01 -0.50
C PRO A 164 -6.15 -1.53 -1.84
N LEU A 165 -4.99 -2.17 -1.82
CA LEU A 165 -4.35 -2.74 -3.01
C LEU A 165 -5.24 -3.77 -3.72
N ARG A 166 -6.20 -4.39 -3.01
CA ARG A 166 -7.18 -5.32 -3.60
C ARG A 166 -7.93 -4.75 -4.79
N PHE A 167 -8.24 -3.45 -4.79
CA PHE A 167 -8.98 -2.81 -5.88
C PHE A 167 -8.16 -2.79 -7.18
N LEU A 168 -6.84 -2.59 -7.07
CA LEU A 168 -5.94 -2.65 -8.21
C LEU A 168 -5.81 -4.06 -8.77
N LEU A 169 -5.86 -5.09 -7.90
CA LEU A 169 -5.59 -6.48 -8.23
C LEU A 169 -6.85 -7.32 -8.52
N SER A 170 -8.05 -6.75 -8.38
CA SER A 170 -9.32 -7.43 -8.67
C SER A 170 -9.42 -7.78 -10.16
N ASP A 171 -9.91 -9.00 -10.47
CA ASP A 171 -10.08 -9.47 -11.86
C ASP A 171 -10.94 -8.50 -12.68
N ARG A 172 -12.10 -8.15 -12.13
CA ARG A 172 -12.95 -7.07 -12.63
C ARG A 172 -13.36 -6.16 -11.51
N ILE A 173 -13.55 -4.89 -11.84
CA ILE A 173 -13.98 -3.88 -10.89
C ILE A 173 -14.78 -2.80 -11.62
N ASP A 174 -15.96 -2.50 -11.11
CA ASP A 174 -16.73 -1.29 -11.37
C ASP A 174 -16.57 -0.36 -10.18
N LEU A 175 -15.74 0.67 -10.32
CA LEU A 175 -15.37 1.54 -9.21
C LEU A 175 -16.59 2.16 -8.51
N LEU A 176 -17.63 2.51 -9.26
CA LEU A 176 -18.81 3.18 -8.70
C LEU A 176 -19.78 2.22 -8.02
N LYS A 177 -19.68 0.91 -8.28
CA LYS A 177 -20.57 -0.11 -7.69
C LYS A 177 -19.88 -0.91 -6.60
N ASP A 178 -18.62 -1.27 -6.82
CA ASP A 178 -17.88 -2.21 -5.98
C ASP A 178 -17.03 -1.51 -4.91
N THR A 179 -16.96 -0.17 -4.96
CA THR A 179 -16.12 0.63 -4.06
C THR A 179 -16.84 1.88 -3.59
N ASN A 180 -16.31 2.50 -2.54
CA ASN A 180 -16.76 3.81 -2.07
C ASN A 180 -15.86 4.91 -2.65
N VAL A 181 -16.17 5.34 -3.88
CA VAL A 181 -15.47 6.46 -4.53
C VAL A 181 -15.87 7.77 -3.85
N VAL A 182 -14.88 8.52 -3.39
CA VAL A 182 -15.09 9.80 -2.69
C VAL A 182 -14.65 11.00 -3.53
N SER A 183 -13.86 10.79 -4.58
CA SER A 183 -13.43 11.85 -5.49
C SER A 183 -13.15 11.32 -6.90
N VAL A 184 -13.60 12.06 -7.91
CA VAL A 184 -13.21 11.88 -9.30
C VAL A 184 -12.89 13.26 -9.88
N THR A 185 -11.64 13.46 -10.27
CA THR A 185 -11.16 14.69 -10.90
C THR A 185 -10.43 14.37 -12.18
N ALA A 186 -10.54 15.23 -13.19
CA ALA A 186 -9.80 15.08 -14.43
C ALA A 186 -9.28 16.45 -14.87
N ASP A 187 -8.05 16.45 -15.37
CA ASP A 187 -7.43 17.58 -16.07
C ASP A 187 -6.82 17.07 -17.39
N ASP A 188 -6.08 17.94 -18.10
CA ASP A 188 -5.48 17.62 -19.40
C ASP A 188 -4.38 16.55 -19.33
N VAL A 189 -3.91 16.22 -18.13
CA VAL A 189 -2.78 15.31 -17.88
C VAL A 189 -3.25 14.02 -17.24
N PHE A 190 -4.11 14.09 -16.23
CA PHE A 190 -4.53 12.94 -15.42
C PHE A 190 -6.03 12.88 -15.17
N ILE A 191 -6.52 11.64 -15.06
CA ILE A 191 -7.77 11.29 -14.39
C ILE A 191 -7.38 10.71 -13.03
N SER A 192 -7.84 11.34 -11.96
CA SER A 192 -7.61 10.90 -10.58
C SER A 192 -8.91 10.40 -9.96
N VAL A 193 -8.86 9.20 -9.37
CA VAL A 193 -9.98 8.60 -8.66
C VAL A 193 -9.54 8.22 -7.26
N THR A 194 -10.24 8.71 -6.24
CA THR A 194 -9.99 8.37 -4.83
C THR A 194 -11.08 7.46 -4.31
N ILE A 195 -10.66 6.31 -3.81
CA ILE A 195 -11.48 5.28 -3.19
C ILE A 195 -11.20 5.29 -1.70
N GLU A 196 -12.23 5.26 -0.87
CA GLU A 196 -12.11 5.18 0.58
C GLU A 196 -12.56 3.79 1.05
N GLU A 197 -11.73 3.14 1.85
CA GLU A 197 -12.00 1.83 2.42
C GLU A 197 -12.11 1.94 3.95
N LYS A 198 -13.27 1.57 4.49
CA LYS A 198 -13.53 1.59 5.93
C LYS A 198 -13.46 0.18 6.49
N GLN A 199 -12.51 -0.05 7.38
CA GLN A 199 -12.35 -1.32 8.09
C GLN A 199 -12.66 -1.09 9.57
N ALA A 200 -13.62 -1.83 10.13
CA ALA A 200 -14.15 -1.58 11.47
C ALA A 200 -13.08 -1.63 12.57
N LEU A 201 -12.04 -2.46 12.38
CA LEU A 201 -10.96 -2.66 13.36
C LEU A 201 -9.70 -1.86 13.04
N ILE A 202 -9.47 -1.55 11.77
CA ILE A 202 -8.19 -0.98 11.27
C ILE A 202 -8.32 0.53 11.03
N GLY A 203 -9.53 1.03 10.79
CA GLY A 203 -9.81 2.42 10.48
C GLY A 203 -10.06 2.67 8.99
N THR A 204 -9.95 3.92 8.57
CA THR A 204 -10.25 4.35 7.20
C THR A 204 -8.98 4.56 6.41
N SER A 205 -8.82 3.84 5.30
CA SER A 205 -7.70 4.03 4.37
C SER A 205 -8.21 4.57 3.04
N ARG A 206 -7.33 5.18 2.25
CA ARG A 206 -7.67 5.68 0.90
C ARG A 206 -6.70 5.15 -0.14
N LEU A 207 -7.22 4.89 -1.33
CA LEU A 207 -6.45 4.62 -2.53
C LEU A 207 -6.78 5.69 -3.57
N MET A 208 -5.80 6.51 -3.92
CA MET A 208 -5.90 7.42 -5.04
C MET A 208 -5.18 6.82 -6.25
N LEU A 209 -5.89 6.66 -7.36
CA LEU A 209 -5.34 6.22 -8.64
C LEU A 209 -5.17 7.42 -9.56
N MET A 210 -4.04 7.49 -10.29
CA MET A 210 -3.81 8.48 -11.34
C MET A 210 -3.56 7.77 -12.66
N ILE A 211 -4.45 8.03 -13.62
CA ILE A 211 -4.42 7.49 -14.98
C ILE A 211 -4.07 8.62 -15.94
N GLY A 212 -3.20 8.37 -16.92
CA GLY A 212 -2.91 9.35 -17.96
C GLY A 212 -4.16 9.69 -18.77
N ALA A 213 -4.53 10.96 -18.87
CA ALA A 213 -5.73 11.39 -19.59
C ALA A 213 -5.67 11.02 -21.09
N ARG A 214 -4.46 11.11 -21.66
CA ARG A 214 -4.17 10.86 -23.09
C ARG A 214 -4.07 9.38 -23.46
N ASP A 215 -3.29 8.61 -22.70
CA ASP A 215 -3.01 7.20 -23.02
C ASP A 215 -3.88 6.21 -22.24
N GLY A 216 -4.61 6.68 -21.23
CA GLY A 216 -5.47 5.84 -20.39
C GLY A 216 -4.71 4.85 -19.52
N GLN A 217 -3.40 5.00 -19.34
CA GLN A 217 -2.58 4.07 -18.58
C GLN A 217 -2.41 4.49 -17.12
N LEU A 218 -2.29 3.52 -16.21
CA LEU A 218 -1.90 3.77 -14.83
C LEU A 218 -0.53 4.44 -14.80
N LYS A 219 -0.43 5.57 -14.11
CA LYS A 219 0.82 6.30 -13.91
C LYS A 219 1.27 6.23 -12.47
N GLN A 220 0.32 6.26 -11.54
CA GLN A 220 0.63 6.30 -10.13
C GLN A 220 -0.57 5.83 -9.30
N TRP A 221 -0.29 5.32 -8.11
CA TRP A 221 -1.26 5.30 -7.03
C TRP A 221 -0.65 5.79 -5.72
N THR A 222 -1.51 6.28 -4.84
CA THR A 222 -1.15 6.67 -3.47
C THR A 222 -2.07 5.94 -2.51
N VAL A 223 -1.49 5.27 -1.52
CA VAL A 223 -2.21 4.68 -0.38
C VAL A 223 -2.03 5.60 0.81
N THR A 224 -3.15 6.04 1.38
CA THR A 224 -3.19 6.75 2.66
C THR A 224 -3.67 5.76 3.73
N ASP A 225 -2.89 5.56 4.76
CA ASP A 225 -3.25 4.68 5.88
C ASP A 225 -4.23 5.37 6.87
N PRO A 226 -4.79 4.64 7.84
CA PRO A 226 -5.68 5.20 8.86
C PRO A 226 -5.07 6.30 9.74
N GLN A 227 -3.75 6.36 9.83
CA GLN A 227 -2.99 7.37 10.55
C GLN A 227 -2.73 8.63 9.70
N GLY A 228 -3.05 8.58 8.40
CA GLY A 228 -2.88 9.67 7.45
C GLY A 228 -1.51 9.69 6.77
N TYR A 229 -0.73 8.59 6.85
CA TYR A 229 0.55 8.48 6.17
C TYR A 229 0.35 8.05 4.72
N ASP A 230 0.95 8.81 3.81
CA ASP A 230 0.90 8.55 2.38
C ASP A 230 2.10 7.73 1.91
N THR A 231 1.82 6.66 1.18
CA THR A 231 2.80 5.93 0.38
C THR A 231 2.41 6.04 -1.09
N THR A 232 3.26 6.65 -1.89
CA THR A 232 3.02 6.88 -3.33
C THR A 232 3.88 5.96 -4.16
N VAL A 233 3.32 5.32 -5.17
CA VAL A 233 4.03 4.47 -6.13
C VAL A 233 3.74 4.94 -7.54
N ALA A 234 4.76 5.47 -8.22
CA ALA A 234 4.71 5.81 -9.63
C ALA A 234 5.25 4.65 -10.46
N VAL A 235 4.62 4.35 -11.60
CA VAL A 235 5.00 3.24 -12.47
C VAL A 235 5.33 3.68 -13.88
N TYR A 236 6.26 2.97 -14.51
CA TYR A 236 6.74 3.25 -15.86
C TYR A 236 7.20 1.95 -16.53
N ASN A 237 7.50 2.01 -17.83
CA ASN A 237 7.89 0.84 -18.65
C ASN A 237 6.87 -0.30 -18.59
N LEU A 238 5.60 0.06 -18.73
CA LEU A 238 4.49 -0.87 -18.60
C LEU A 238 4.40 -1.80 -19.81
N ASP A 239 4.47 -3.10 -19.56
CA ASP A 239 4.23 -4.16 -20.54
C ASP A 239 3.14 -5.10 -20.01
N SER A 240 2.02 -5.15 -20.72
CA SER A 240 0.88 -6.04 -20.42
C SER A 240 0.88 -7.33 -21.24
N SER A 241 1.82 -7.48 -22.19
CA SER A 241 1.94 -8.64 -23.07
C SER A 241 2.92 -9.69 -22.56
N LYS A 242 3.81 -9.31 -21.64
CA LYS A 242 4.83 -10.18 -21.07
C LYS A 242 4.21 -11.31 -20.24
N LYS A 243 4.65 -12.55 -20.49
CA LYS A 243 4.33 -13.69 -19.62
C LYS A 243 5.13 -13.60 -18.33
N VAL A 244 4.44 -13.80 -17.20
CA VAL A 244 5.03 -13.78 -15.86
C VAL A 244 5.05 -15.19 -15.31
N ASP A 245 6.15 -15.58 -14.65
CA ASP A 245 6.26 -16.86 -13.97
C ASP A 245 5.32 -16.89 -12.74
N PRO A 246 4.34 -17.81 -12.67
CA PRO A 246 3.47 -17.94 -11.51
C PRO A 246 4.22 -18.19 -10.18
N GLY A 247 5.45 -18.72 -10.24
CA GLY A 247 6.31 -18.95 -9.09
C GLY A 247 6.70 -17.68 -8.34
N LEU A 248 6.70 -16.52 -9.01
CA LEU A 248 7.05 -15.22 -8.42
C LEU A 248 6.11 -14.78 -7.30
N PHE A 249 4.87 -15.29 -7.33
CA PHE A 249 3.81 -14.89 -6.41
C PHE A 249 3.63 -15.84 -5.22
N LYS A 250 4.50 -16.85 -5.07
CA LYS A 250 4.41 -17.80 -3.96
C LYS A 250 4.96 -17.17 -2.68
N ILE A 251 4.15 -17.19 -1.64
CA ILE A 251 4.57 -16.85 -0.28
C ILE A 251 5.03 -18.14 0.41
N ASP A 252 6.20 -18.07 1.03
CA ASP A 252 6.74 -19.16 1.84
C ASP A 252 6.43 -18.87 3.31
N PHE A 253 5.61 -19.72 3.93
CA PHE A 253 5.17 -19.58 5.31
C PHE A 253 6.05 -20.36 6.30
N THR A 254 7.06 -21.10 5.82
CA THR A 254 7.83 -22.03 6.64
C THR A 254 9.17 -21.46 7.12
N ASN A 255 9.76 -20.55 6.34
CA ASN A 255 11.14 -20.09 6.55
C ASN A 255 11.25 -18.73 7.26
N TYR A 256 10.13 -18.14 7.68
CA TYR A 256 10.09 -16.81 8.31
C TYR A 256 9.23 -16.86 9.57
N SER A 257 9.69 -16.20 10.64
CA SER A 257 8.89 -16.05 11.85
C SER A 257 7.68 -15.16 11.54
N VAL A 258 6.49 -15.72 11.62
CA VAL A 258 5.23 -14.97 11.57
C VAL A 258 4.98 -14.43 12.98
N PRO A 259 4.73 -13.12 13.17
CA PRO A 259 4.34 -12.60 14.48
C PRO A 259 3.04 -13.29 14.97
N PRO A 260 2.88 -13.57 16.27
CA PRO A 260 1.60 -14.05 16.78
C PRO A 260 0.55 -12.95 16.52
N GLY A 261 -0.48 -13.29 15.75
CA GLY A 261 -1.61 -12.42 15.42
C GLY A 261 -2.56 -12.19 16.58
#